data_AF-A0A925KWP3-F1
#
_entry.id   AF-A0A925KWP3-F1
#
_cell.length_a   1.000
_cell.length_b   1.000
_cell.length_c   1.000
_cell.angle_alpha   90.00
_cell.angle_beta   90.00
_cell.angle_gamma   90.00
#
_symmetry.space_group_name_H-M   'P 1'
#
loop_
_entity.id
_entity.type
_entity.pdbx_description
1 polymer ?
#
loop_
_entity_poly.entity_id
_entity_poly.type
_entity_poly.pdbx_seq_one_letter_code
_entity_poly.pdbx_strand_id
1 'polypeptide(L)'
;MVHPRSAVQALALILMAAPALAEPPALGLPLDCVPGQTCWVMNYPDTEPGPAAKDFACRARSYDGHDGTDMALRDVAAMTRGVAVRAAAAGTVLQTRDGEEDGLWMAGRSQEVLAARKECGNRVAISHGDGWVTDYCHLRKGSVAVKPGDRVAAGQNIALVGLSGMTAFPHAHMGLLRLPPGQPRGIPVDPFTGTELAKGTELSAGCGRQGRSLWAAPMAYEPAALYAAGFASTIPGAEAIKANAASPAQLSREVPALVLWGALFGVTAGDRIQVRLMGADGTDLVNQTTIIDRDQAWRMVAMGKPRPADAWPVGTYGGSVVLERAGMAPQTRTLTVELR
;
A
#
# COMPACT_ATOMS: atom_id res chain seq x y z
N MET A 1 -59.19 -42.86 48.55
CA MET A 1 -57.79 -42.46 48.30
C MET A 1 -57.61 -42.32 46.81
N VAL A 2 -57.50 -41.09 46.32
CA VAL A 2 -57.36 -40.76 44.90
C VAL A 2 -55.88 -40.43 44.67
N HIS A 3 -55.20 -41.18 43.81
CA HIS A 3 -53.85 -40.83 43.36
C HIS A 3 -53.93 -40.09 42.02
N PRO A 4 -53.36 -38.88 41.89
CA PRO A 4 -53.18 -38.26 40.59
C PRO A 4 -51.91 -38.82 39.93
N ARG A 5 -52.03 -39.27 38.68
CA ARG A 5 -50.89 -39.59 37.82
C ARG A 5 -50.42 -38.30 37.15
N SER A 6 -49.23 -37.82 37.53
CA SER A 6 -48.55 -36.71 36.87
C SER A 6 -48.05 -37.15 35.49
N ALA A 7 -48.60 -36.55 34.43
CA ALA A 7 -48.07 -36.67 33.09
C ALA A 7 -46.87 -35.73 32.93
N VAL A 8 -45.66 -36.28 32.76
CA VAL A 8 -44.47 -35.52 32.40
C VAL A 8 -44.49 -35.32 30.89
N GLN A 9 -44.80 -34.11 30.44
CA GLN A 9 -44.62 -33.71 29.04
C GLN A 9 -43.12 -33.44 28.80
N ALA A 10 -42.47 -34.31 28.03
CA ALA A 10 -41.12 -34.06 27.53
C ALA A 10 -41.19 -33.03 26.40
N LEU A 11 -40.77 -31.80 26.69
CA LEU A 11 -40.62 -30.74 25.70
C LEU A 11 -39.34 -31.02 24.89
N ALA A 12 -39.49 -31.55 23.68
CA ALA A 12 -38.38 -31.73 22.76
C ALA A 12 -37.91 -30.35 22.25
N LEU A 13 -36.77 -29.87 22.75
CA LEU A 13 -36.08 -28.71 22.19
C LEU A 13 -35.52 -29.09 20.81
N ILE A 14 -36.21 -28.67 19.75
CA ILE A 14 -35.67 -28.70 18.39
C ILE A 14 -34.66 -27.54 18.31
N LEU A 15 -33.36 -27.83 18.43
CA LEU A 15 -32.31 -26.88 18.06
C LEU A 15 -32.40 -26.67 16.54
N MET A 16 -33.05 -25.60 16.12
CA MET A 16 -32.90 -25.10 14.75
C MET A 16 -31.48 -24.53 14.65
N ALA A 17 -30.55 -25.31 14.08
CA ALA A 17 -29.27 -24.80 13.65
C ALA A 17 -29.52 -23.76 12.55
N ALA A 18 -29.57 -22.49 12.93
CA ALA A 18 -29.45 -21.42 11.95
C ALA A 18 -28.13 -21.63 11.20
N PRO A 19 -28.09 -21.50 9.85
CA PRO A 19 -26.82 -21.51 9.15
C PRO A 19 -25.97 -20.41 9.77
N ALA A 20 -24.86 -20.78 10.41
CA ALA A 20 -23.89 -19.81 10.86
C ALA A 20 -23.48 -19.01 9.63
N LEU A 21 -23.82 -17.72 9.60
CA LEU A 21 -23.28 -16.81 8.60
C LEU A 21 -21.77 -16.86 8.78
N ALA A 22 -21.07 -17.44 7.79
CA ALA A 22 -19.64 -17.66 7.86
C ALA A 22 -18.91 -16.35 8.14
N GLU A 23 -18.12 -16.33 9.21
CA GLU A 23 -17.39 -15.13 9.61
C GLU A 23 -16.31 -14.79 8.57
N PRO A 24 -16.15 -13.50 8.22
CA PRO A 24 -15.05 -13.07 7.35
C PRO A 24 -13.69 -13.36 8.00
N PRO A 25 -12.64 -13.61 7.21
CA PRO A 25 -11.30 -13.83 7.75
C PRO A 25 -10.78 -12.57 8.46
N ALA A 26 -10.08 -12.77 9.58
CA ALA A 26 -9.31 -11.70 10.21
C ALA A 26 -7.96 -11.57 9.49
N LEU A 27 -7.75 -10.43 8.83
CA LEU A 27 -6.60 -10.18 7.96
C LEU A 27 -5.43 -9.56 8.74
N GLY A 28 -4.27 -10.20 8.66
CA GLY A 28 -2.99 -9.65 9.07
C GLY A 28 -2.31 -8.88 7.94
N LEU A 29 -1.23 -8.16 8.28
CA LEU A 29 -0.42 -7.42 7.32
C LEU A 29 0.15 -8.36 6.24
N PRO A 30 -0.08 -8.10 4.93
CA PRO A 30 0.31 -9.01 3.85
C PRO A 30 1.78 -8.87 3.45
N LEU A 31 2.59 -8.14 4.23
CA LEU A 31 3.99 -7.83 3.96
C LEU A 31 4.82 -7.94 5.23
N ASP A 32 6.08 -8.35 5.06
CA ASP A 32 7.11 -8.22 6.09
C ASP A 32 7.65 -6.79 6.14
N CYS A 33 6.87 -5.89 6.74
CA CYS A 33 7.21 -4.49 6.82
C CYS A 33 6.62 -3.83 8.07
N VAL A 34 7.08 -2.62 8.34
CA VAL A 34 6.50 -1.70 9.32
C VAL A 34 5.72 -0.62 8.57
N PRO A 35 4.37 -0.59 8.67
CA PRO A 35 3.54 0.46 8.08
C PRO A 35 3.99 1.86 8.50
N GLY A 36 3.95 2.81 7.57
CA GLY A 36 4.40 4.19 7.76
C GLY A 36 5.92 4.39 7.73
N GLN A 37 6.71 3.33 7.86
CA GLN A 37 8.18 3.40 7.92
C GLN A 37 8.88 2.75 6.74
N THR A 38 8.45 1.55 6.36
CA THR A 38 9.07 0.73 5.31
C THR A 38 8.09 0.27 4.24
N CYS A 39 6.79 0.40 4.51
CA CYS A 39 5.71 0.22 3.56
C CYS A 39 4.56 1.19 3.85
N TRP A 40 3.78 1.49 2.83
CA TRP A 40 2.64 2.42 2.91
C TRP A 40 1.51 1.89 2.05
N VAL A 41 0.26 2.14 2.45
CA VAL A 41 -0.86 1.91 1.53
C VAL A 41 -0.82 3.03 0.49
N MET A 42 -0.57 2.68 -0.77
CA MET A 42 -0.58 3.63 -1.88
C MET A 42 -2.01 3.83 -2.41
N ASN A 43 -2.70 2.73 -2.69
CA ASN A 43 -4.05 2.75 -3.23
C ASN A 43 -4.94 1.83 -2.40
N TYR A 44 -6.14 2.30 -2.13
CA TYR A 44 -7.22 1.55 -1.50
C TYR A 44 -8.21 1.06 -2.57
N PRO A 45 -9.09 0.10 -2.25
CA PRO A 45 -10.13 -0.32 -3.18
C PRO A 45 -10.99 0.86 -3.62
N ASP A 46 -11.39 0.83 -4.88
CA ASP A 46 -12.26 1.83 -5.49
C ASP A 46 -13.72 1.56 -5.11
N THR A 47 -14.30 2.54 -4.42
CA THR A 47 -15.69 2.54 -3.98
C THR A 47 -16.60 3.39 -4.86
N GLU A 48 -16.02 4.18 -5.78
CA GLU A 48 -16.73 5.04 -6.72
C GLU A 48 -16.13 4.93 -8.14
N PRO A 49 -16.36 3.82 -8.86
CA PRO A 49 -15.76 3.62 -10.19
C PRO A 49 -16.04 4.74 -11.18
N GLY A 50 -14.97 5.15 -11.87
CA GLY A 50 -14.95 6.21 -12.87
C GLY A 50 -13.74 7.15 -12.73
N PRO A 51 -13.67 8.22 -13.55
CA PRO A 51 -12.53 9.14 -13.58
C PRO A 51 -12.28 9.89 -12.26
N ALA A 52 -13.25 9.89 -11.35
CA ALA A 52 -13.17 10.50 -10.03
C ALA A 52 -13.12 9.46 -8.90
N ALA A 53 -12.56 8.28 -9.19
CA ALA A 53 -12.42 7.14 -8.28
C ALA A 53 -12.06 7.56 -6.85
N LYS A 54 -12.75 6.97 -5.87
CA LYS A 54 -12.57 7.27 -4.45
C LYS A 54 -12.43 6.01 -3.62
N ASP A 55 -11.57 6.12 -2.63
CA ASP A 55 -11.50 5.13 -1.56
C ASP A 55 -12.72 5.21 -0.61
N PHE A 56 -12.80 4.27 0.33
CA PHE A 56 -13.87 4.26 1.35
C PHE A 56 -13.95 5.52 2.22
N ALA A 57 -12.89 6.32 2.29
CA ALA A 57 -12.83 7.57 3.04
C ALA A 57 -13.15 8.80 2.19
N CYS A 58 -13.67 8.60 0.98
CA CYS A 58 -14.02 9.65 0.02
C CYS A 58 -12.84 10.49 -0.47
N ARG A 59 -11.64 9.90 -0.58
CA ARG A 59 -10.44 10.57 -1.07
C ARG A 59 -9.93 9.93 -2.35
N ALA A 60 -9.17 10.71 -3.11
CA ALA A 60 -8.46 10.28 -4.31
C ALA A 60 -7.22 9.42 -3.99
N ARG A 61 -7.38 8.37 -3.16
CA ARG A 61 -6.36 7.33 -2.87
C ARG A 61 -6.75 6.02 -3.53
N SER A 62 -7.29 6.10 -4.73
CA SER A 62 -7.68 4.97 -5.56
C SER A 62 -7.59 5.39 -7.03
N TYR A 63 -7.85 4.45 -7.94
CA TYR A 63 -7.99 4.69 -9.37
C TYR A 63 -9.12 3.80 -9.92
N ASP A 64 -9.64 4.18 -11.09
CA ASP A 64 -10.84 3.55 -11.65
C ASP A 64 -10.72 2.03 -11.73
N GLY A 65 -11.61 1.34 -11.01
CA GLY A 65 -11.73 -0.12 -11.01
C GLY A 65 -10.65 -0.84 -10.20
N HIS A 66 -9.88 -0.14 -9.36
CA HIS A 66 -8.95 -0.77 -8.44
C HIS A 66 -9.71 -1.61 -7.41
N ASP A 67 -9.43 -2.92 -7.33
CA ASP A 67 -10.24 -3.89 -6.59
C ASP A 67 -9.53 -4.48 -5.35
N GLY A 68 -8.40 -3.87 -4.95
CA GLY A 68 -7.59 -4.35 -3.84
C GLY A 68 -6.89 -3.24 -3.09
N THR A 69 -5.93 -3.62 -2.25
CA THR A 69 -5.07 -2.69 -1.50
C THR A 69 -3.64 -2.81 -2.01
N ASP A 70 -3.08 -1.70 -2.49
CA ASP A 70 -1.68 -1.62 -2.93
C ASP A 70 -0.81 -1.18 -1.76
N MET A 71 0.02 -2.10 -1.27
CA MET A 71 0.96 -1.82 -0.20
C MET A 71 2.36 -1.65 -0.78
N ALA A 72 2.74 -0.39 -0.96
CA ALA A 72 3.97 0.04 -1.61
C ALA A 72 5.19 -0.10 -0.72
N LEU A 73 6.31 -0.49 -1.32
CA LEU A 73 7.63 -0.33 -0.74
C LEU A 73 8.17 1.07 -1.03
N ARG A 74 9.25 1.43 -0.34
CA ARG A 74 9.90 2.73 -0.51
C ARG A 74 10.45 2.93 -1.92
N ASP A 75 11.12 1.93 -2.47
CA ASP A 75 11.88 2.01 -3.71
C ASP A 75 12.22 0.60 -4.26
N VAL A 76 12.72 0.56 -5.50
CA VAL A 76 13.20 -0.68 -6.15
C VAL A 76 14.36 -1.30 -5.37
N ALA A 77 15.25 -0.51 -4.76
CA ALA A 77 16.34 -1.04 -3.96
C ALA A 77 15.84 -1.87 -2.74
N ALA A 78 14.77 -1.43 -2.07
CA ALA A 78 14.11 -2.17 -0.99
C ALA A 78 13.48 -3.46 -1.51
N MET A 79 12.81 -3.40 -2.65
CA MET A 79 12.32 -4.60 -3.32
C MET A 79 13.48 -5.55 -3.58
N THR A 80 14.55 -5.14 -4.27
CA THR A 80 15.67 -6.01 -4.65
C THR A 80 16.29 -6.75 -3.46
N ARG A 81 16.43 -6.10 -2.29
CA ARG A 81 16.90 -6.74 -1.04
C ARG A 81 16.03 -7.91 -0.57
N GLY A 82 14.78 -7.96 -1.01
CA GLY A 82 13.79 -8.97 -0.66
C GLY A 82 12.88 -8.49 0.46
N VAL A 83 11.61 -8.29 0.15
CA VAL A 83 10.55 -8.08 1.14
C VAL A 83 9.53 -9.19 0.95
N ALA A 84 9.27 -9.96 2.00
CA ALA A 84 8.36 -11.09 1.93
C ALA A 84 6.91 -10.61 1.85
N VAL A 85 6.14 -11.25 0.97
CA VAL A 85 4.69 -11.23 0.99
C VAL A 85 4.23 -12.34 1.92
N ARG A 86 3.30 -12.02 2.81
CA ARG A 86 2.80 -12.90 3.87
C ARG A 86 1.32 -13.19 3.64
N ALA A 87 0.90 -14.42 3.91
CA ALA A 87 -0.52 -14.76 3.91
C ALA A 87 -1.25 -13.94 4.99
N ALA A 88 -2.17 -13.06 4.59
CA ALA A 88 -2.93 -12.22 5.51
C ALA A 88 -3.77 -13.05 6.49
N ALA A 89 -4.30 -14.18 6.06
CA ALA A 89 -5.02 -15.11 6.93
C ALA A 89 -4.62 -16.57 6.63
N ALA A 90 -4.84 -17.46 7.60
CA ALA A 90 -4.63 -18.88 7.40
C ALA A 90 -5.58 -19.43 6.34
N GLY A 91 -5.15 -20.43 5.58
CA GLY A 91 -5.97 -20.95 4.49
C GLY A 91 -5.31 -22.05 3.68
N THR A 92 -5.92 -22.34 2.53
CA THR A 92 -5.41 -23.30 1.54
C THR A 92 -5.14 -22.59 0.23
N VAL A 93 -3.96 -22.78 -0.33
CA VAL A 93 -3.58 -22.19 -1.61
C VAL A 93 -4.45 -22.77 -2.73
N LEU A 94 -5.18 -21.91 -3.44
CA LEU A 94 -6.03 -22.28 -4.57
C LEU A 94 -5.25 -22.28 -5.88
N GLN A 95 -4.45 -21.25 -6.11
CA GLN A 95 -3.79 -21.01 -7.38
C GLN A 95 -2.46 -20.30 -7.16
N THR A 96 -1.49 -20.61 -8.01
CA THR A 96 -0.25 -19.86 -8.11
C THR A 96 0.12 -19.59 -9.57
N ARG A 97 0.96 -18.58 -9.79
CA ARG A 97 1.64 -18.30 -11.06
C ARG A 97 3.00 -17.68 -10.74
N ASP A 98 4.06 -18.23 -11.32
CA ASP A 98 5.44 -17.83 -10.99
C ASP A 98 6.40 -17.96 -12.19
N GLY A 99 6.16 -17.17 -13.24
CA GLY A 99 6.98 -17.17 -14.45
C GLY A 99 6.96 -15.87 -15.25
N GLU A 100 6.14 -14.90 -14.84
CA GLU A 100 6.00 -13.61 -15.51
C GLU A 100 7.19 -12.71 -15.14
N GLU A 101 7.80 -12.06 -16.13
CA GLU A 101 8.95 -11.16 -15.92
C GLU A 101 8.57 -9.93 -15.10
N ASP A 102 9.50 -9.52 -14.23
CA ASP A 102 9.41 -8.25 -13.51
C ASP A 102 9.74 -7.08 -14.45
N GLY A 103 8.97 -5.99 -14.36
CA GLY A 103 9.28 -4.71 -14.99
C GLY A 103 8.81 -4.52 -16.43
N LEU A 104 8.09 -5.48 -17.04
CA LEU A 104 7.59 -5.35 -18.41
C LEU A 104 6.74 -4.08 -18.61
N TRP A 105 5.87 -3.77 -17.65
CA TRP A 105 5.03 -2.57 -17.70
C TRP A 105 5.85 -1.27 -17.75
N MET A 106 6.86 -1.15 -16.89
CA MET A 106 7.75 0.02 -16.84
C MET A 106 8.66 0.12 -18.06
N ALA A 107 8.98 -1.01 -18.70
CA ALA A 107 9.75 -1.06 -19.94
C ALA A 107 8.94 -0.67 -21.18
N GLY A 108 7.71 -0.16 -21.02
CA GLY A 108 6.83 0.21 -22.14
C GLY A 108 6.20 -0.99 -22.86
N ARG A 109 6.30 -2.20 -22.29
CA ARG A 109 5.75 -3.44 -22.86
C ARG A 109 4.37 -3.80 -22.28
N SER A 110 3.57 -2.78 -21.95
CA SER A 110 2.22 -2.96 -21.38
C SER A 110 1.29 -3.79 -22.25
N GLN A 111 1.40 -3.64 -23.58
CA GLN A 111 0.56 -4.39 -24.53
C GLN A 111 0.79 -5.91 -24.45
N GLU A 112 2.01 -6.35 -24.14
CA GLU A 112 2.34 -7.76 -23.96
C GLU A 112 1.64 -8.35 -22.72
N VAL A 113 1.66 -7.59 -21.61
CA VAL A 113 0.98 -7.97 -20.37
C VAL A 113 -0.54 -8.10 -20.59
N LEU A 114 -1.14 -7.12 -21.28
CA LEU A 114 -2.57 -7.09 -21.57
C LEU A 114 -3.00 -8.19 -22.53
N ALA A 115 -2.26 -8.41 -23.62
CA ALA A 115 -2.56 -9.46 -24.60
C ALA A 115 -2.51 -10.86 -23.97
N ALA A 116 -1.60 -11.07 -23.00
CA ALA A 116 -1.47 -12.34 -22.28
C ALA A 116 -2.45 -12.51 -21.10
N ARG A 117 -3.25 -11.48 -20.77
CA ARG A 117 -4.14 -11.45 -19.58
C ARG A 117 -3.37 -11.74 -18.28
N LYS A 118 -2.22 -11.09 -18.13
CA LYS A 118 -1.29 -11.23 -17.00
C LYS A 118 -1.19 -9.95 -16.17
N GLU A 119 -2.28 -9.20 -16.07
CA GLU A 119 -2.36 -7.94 -15.32
C GLU A 119 -1.89 -8.12 -13.87
N CYS A 120 -2.34 -9.17 -13.20
CA CYS A 120 -1.90 -9.53 -11.84
C CYS A 120 -0.46 -10.09 -11.76
N GLY A 121 0.21 -10.38 -12.88
CA GLY A 121 1.57 -10.93 -12.89
C GLY A 121 1.68 -12.27 -12.17
N ASN A 122 2.83 -12.54 -11.55
CA ASN A 122 2.98 -13.67 -10.63
C ASN A 122 2.06 -13.47 -9.43
N ARG A 123 1.40 -14.54 -8.99
CA ARG A 123 0.35 -14.46 -7.97
C ARG A 123 0.24 -15.69 -7.12
N VAL A 124 -0.38 -15.51 -5.95
CA VAL A 124 -0.85 -16.56 -5.06
C VAL A 124 -2.29 -16.22 -4.67
N ALA A 125 -3.22 -17.18 -4.78
CA ALA A 125 -4.58 -17.04 -4.27
C ALA A 125 -4.81 -18.05 -3.14
N ILE A 126 -5.38 -17.61 -2.02
CA ILE A 126 -5.58 -18.43 -0.82
C ILE A 126 -7.06 -18.41 -0.44
N SER A 127 -7.67 -19.60 -0.34
CA SER A 127 -9.00 -19.78 0.24
C SER A 127 -8.95 -19.80 1.75
N HIS A 128 -9.86 -19.06 2.37
CA HIS A 128 -10.05 -19.01 3.82
C HIS A 128 -11.28 -19.79 4.30
N GLY A 129 -11.90 -20.55 3.39
CA GLY A 129 -13.18 -21.21 3.65
C GLY A 129 -14.38 -20.32 3.29
N ASP A 130 -15.53 -20.95 3.15
CA ASP A 130 -16.83 -20.32 2.91
C ASP A 130 -16.89 -19.36 1.72
N GLY A 131 -15.94 -19.47 0.78
CA GLY A 131 -15.81 -18.62 -0.41
C GLY A 131 -15.12 -17.29 -0.16
N TRP A 132 -14.38 -17.11 0.93
CA TRP A 132 -13.44 -16.00 1.10
C TRP A 132 -12.09 -16.34 0.48
N VAL A 133 -11.53 -15.42 -0.31
CA VAL A 133 -10.23 -15.58 -0.96
C VAL A 133 -9.41 -14.32 -0.84
N THR A 134 -8.14 -14.43 -0.46
CA THR A 134 -7.15 -13.38 -0.70
C THR A 134 -6.34 -13.69 -1.95
N ASP A 135 -6.03 -12.66 -2.73
CA ASP A 135 -5.21 -12.75 -3.94
C ASP A 135 -4.04 -11.77 -3.84
N TYR A 136 -2.82 -12.26 -4.04
CA TYR A 136 -1.59 -11.47 -3.95
C TYR A 136 -0.97 -11.39 -5.34
N CYS A 137 -0.92 -10.19 -5.91
CA CYS A 137 -0.42 -9.93 -7.27
C CYS A 137 0.96 -9.27 -7.28
N HIS A 138 1.54 -9.16 -8.47
CA HIS A 138 2.81 -8.47 -8.75
C HIS A 138 4.01 -9.09 -8.02
N LEU A 139 3.96 -10.39 -7.74
CA LEU A 139 5.02 -11.09 -7.03
C LEU A 139 6.29 -11.19 -7.89
N ARG A 140 7.44 -11.28 -7.25
CA ARG A 140 8.72 -11.42 -7.96
C ARG A 140 8.78 -12.75 -8.68
N LYS A 141 9.30 -12.74 -9.90
CA LYS A 141 9.54 -13.96 -10.67
C LYS A 141 10.43 -14.95 -9.91
N GLY A 142 10.01 -16.20 -9.85
CA GLY A 142 10.71 -17.30 -9.21
C GLY A 142 10.71 -17.23 -7.68
N SER A 143 9.83 -16.43 -7.07
CA SER A 143 9.80 -16.24 -5.62
C SER A 143 8.66 -16.94 -4.90
N VAL A 144 7.70 -17.50 -5.63
CA VAL A 144 6.52 -18.12 -5.02
C VAL A 144 6.94 -19.41 -4.31
N ALA A 145 6.74 -19.45 -2.99
CA ALA A 145 7.23 -20.50 -2.10
C ALA A 145 6.18 -21.56 -1.75
N VAL A 146 5.00 -21.48 -2.36
CA VAL A 146 3.85 -22.36 -2.10
C VAL A 146 3.25 -22.88 -3.41
N LYS A 147 2.46 -23.94 -3.33
CA LYS A 147 1.74 -24.52 -4.49
C LYS A 147 0.27 -24.79 -4.16
N PRO A 148 -0.60 -24.95 -5.17
CA PRO A 148 -2.00 -25.31 -4.95
C PRO A 148 -2.15 -26.54 -4.04
N GLY A 149 -3.06 -26.46 -3.08
CA GLY A 149 -3.31 -27.49 -2.07
C GLY A 149 -2.51 -27.34 -0.77
N ASP A 150 -1.45 -26.52 -0.74
CA ASP A 150 -0.72 -26.25 0.50
C ASP A 150 -1.60 -25.52 1.51
N ARG A 151 -1.50 -25.92 2.79
CA ARG A 151 -2.06 -25.15 3.90
C ARG A 151 -1.03 -24.12 4.36
N VAL A 152 -1.48 -22.90 4.60
CA VAL A 152 -0.64 -21.80 5.09
C VAL A 152 -1.20 -21.22 6.37
N ALA A 153 -0.32 -20.82 7.29
CA ALA A 153 -0.69 -20.07 8.47
C ALA A 153 -0.79 -18.57 8.17
N ALA A 154 -1.56 -17.82 8.96
CA ALA A 154 -1.52 -16.36 8.92
C ALA A 154 -0.10 -15.87 9.22
N GLY A 155 0.39 -14.91 8.45
CA GLY A 155 1.74 -14.36 8.55
C GLY A 155 2.84 -15.22 7.90
N GLN A 156 2.52 -16.39 7.33
CA GLN A 156 3.49 -17.23 6.63
C GLN A 156 3.98 -16.54 5.35
N ASN A 157 5.30 -16.53 5.13
CA ASN A 157 5.89 -16.05 3.88
C ASN A 157 5.45 -16.96 2.70
N ILE A 158 4.89 -16.36 1.66
CA ILE A 158 4.38 -17.06 0.47
C ILE A 158 5.11 -16.67 -0.82
N ALA A 159 5.71 -15.48 -0.87
CA ALA A 159 6.48 -14.98 -2.01
C ALA A 159 7.34 -13.78 -1.62
N LEU A 160 7.99 -13.14 -2.59
CA LEU A 160 8.60 -11.81 -2.45
C LEU A 160 7.84 -10.77 -3.28
N VAL A 161 7.87 -9.52 -2.82
CA VAL A 161 7.41 -8.37 -3.62
C VAL A 161 8.24 -8.27 -4.90
N GLY A 162 7.55 -8.04 -6.01
CA GLY A 162 8.11 -7.88 -7.34
C GLY A 162 7.53 -6.70 -8.10
N LEU A 163 7.65 -6.81 -9.42
CA LEU A 163 7.23 -5.86 -10.45
C LEU A 163 6.63 -6.61 -11.67
N SER A 164 6.09 -7.81 -11.49
CA SER A 164 5.45 -8.55 -12.58
C SER A 164 4.03 -8.07 -12.88
N GLY A 165 3.60 -8.20 -14.13
CA GLY A 165 2.27 -7.76 -14.58
C GLY A 165 2.15 -6.24 -14.74
N MET A 166 0.94 -5.71 -14.50
CA MET A 166 0.59 -4.29 -14.64
C MET A 166 0.99 -3.53 -13.37
N THR A 167 2.28 -3.26 -13.22
CA THR A 167 2.82 -2.59 -12.02
C THR A 167 3.88 -1.57 -12.38
N ALA A 168 3.73 -0.37 -11.82
CA ALA A 168 4.57 0.80 -12.11
C ALA A 168 5.50 1.18 -10.96
N PHE A 169 5.41 0.49 -9.83
CA PHE A 169 6.24 0.69 -8.64
C PHE A 169 6.20 -0.57 -7.76
N PRO A 170 7.23 -0.84 -6.94
CA PRO A 170 7.25 -2.05 -6.12
C PRO A 170 6.17 -2.04 -5.04
N HIS A 171 5.22 -2.98 -5.11
CA HIS A 171 4.16 -3.15 -4.13
C HIS A 171 3.62 -4.58 -4.16
N ALA A 172 2.94 -4.98 -3.08
CA ALA A 172 2.03 -6.10 -3.13
C ALA A 172 0.60 -5.56 -3.28
N HIS A 173 -0.08 -5.95 -4.35
CA HIS A 173 -1.52 -5.74 -4.47
C HIS A 173 -2.22 -6.93 -3.81
N MET A 174 -3.02 -6.65 -2.79
CA MET A 174 -3.84 -7.66 -2.11
C MET A 174 -5.32 -7.42 -2.40
N GLY A 175 -5.92 -8.30 -3.19
CA GLY A 175 -7.36 -8.37 -3.37
C GLY A 175 -7.99 -9.24 -2.28
N LEU A 176 -9.17 -8.82 -1.78
CA LEU A 176 -10.05 -9.67 -0.98
C LEU A 176 -11.31 -9.92 -1.79
N LEU A 177 -11.66 -11.19 -1.97
CA LEU A 177 -12.76 -11.62 -2.83
C LEU A 177 -13.76 -12.45 -2.03
N ARG A 178 -15.03 -12.22 -2.29
CA ARG A 178 -16.13 -13.14 -1.99
C ARG A 178 -16.44 -13.93 -3.26
N LEU A 179 -16.40 -15.26 -3.21
CA LEU A 179 -16.83 -16.17 -4.27
C LEU A 179 -18.20 -16.76 -3.91
N PRO A 180 -19.30 -16.21 -4.45
CA PRO A 180 -20.62 -16.80 -4.25
C PRO A 180 -20.71 -18.16 -4.95
N PRO A 181 -21.48 -19.12 -4.40
CA PRO A 181 -21.71 -20.40 -5.06
C PRO A 181 -22.25 -20.22 -6.48
N GLY A 182 -21.67 -20.94 -7.44
CA GLY A 182 -22.12 -20.92 -8.84
C GLY A 182 -21.72 -19.67 -9.64
N GLN A 183 -21.00 -18.71 -9.05
CA GLN A 183 -20.49 -17.56 -9.80
C GLN A 183 -19.05 -17.79 -10.30
N PRO A 184 -18.76 -17.46 -11.56
CA PRO A 184 -17.43 -17.67 -12.15
C PRO A 184 -16.40 -16.60 -11.74
N ARG A 185 -16.84 -15.52 -11.09
CA ARG A 185 -15.97 -14.40 -10.66
C ARG A 185 -16.25 -14.06 -9.21
N GLY A 186 -15.19 -13.69 -8.49
CA GLY A 186 -15.31 -13.12 -7.16
C GLY A 186 -15.80 -11.69 -7.21
N ILE A 187 -16.53 -11.32 -6.16
CA ILE A 187 -16.91 -9.95 -5.84
C ILE A 187 -15.80 -9.37 -4.96
N PRO A 188 -15.11 -8.30 -5.37
CA PRO A 188 -14.13 -7.64 -4.51
C PRO A 188 -14.77 -7.10 -3.24
N VAL A 189 -14.01 -7.12 -2.16
CA VAL A 189 -14.44 -6.65 -0.84
C VAL A 189 -13.40 -5.66 -0.35
N ASP A 190 -13.85 -4.49 0.11
CA ASP A 190 -12.97 -3.55 0.77
C ASP A 190 -12.60 -4.07 2.17
N PRO A 191 -11.32 -4.36 2.49
CA PRO A 191 -10.94 -4.93 3.78
C PRO A 191 -11.01 -3.91 4.94
N PHE A 192 -11.11 -2.61 4.66
CA PHE A 192 -11.25 -1.56 5.68
C PHE A 192 -12.70 -1.36 6.14
N THR A 193 -13.67 -1.75 5.31
CA THR A 193 -15.10 -1.63 5.65
C THR A 193 -15.87 -2.96 5.66
N GLY A 194 -15.32 -4.01 5.05
CA GLY A 194 -16.00 -5.28 4.82
C GLY A 194 -17.09 -5.22 3.74
N THR A 195 -17.13 -4.15 2.94
CA THR A 195 -18.19 -3.93 1.95
C THR A 195 -17.85 -4.60 0.63
N GLU A 196 -18.80 -5.32 0.04
CA GLU A 196 -18.70 -5.85 -1.32
C GLU A 196 -18.80 -4.73 -2.38
N LEU A 197 -17.87 -4.70 -3.33
CA LEU A 197 -17.70 -3.67 -4.36
C LEU A 197 -18.38 -4.05 -5.69
N ALA A 198 -19.52 -4.75 -5.62
CA ALA A 198 -20.22 -5.25 -6.80
C ALA A 198 -20.77 -4.10 -7.67
N LYS A 199 -20.18 -3.91 -8.86
CA LYS A 199 -20.59 -2.88 -9.84
C LYS A 199 -22.10 -2.91 -10.10
N GLY A 200 -22.77 -1.77 -9.92
CA GLY A 200 -24.19 -1.59 -10.25
C GLY A 200 -25.18 -2.06 -9.18
N THR A 201 -24.71 -2.34 -7.96
CA THR A 201 -25.56 -2.65 -6.80
C THR A 201 -25.64 -1.45 -5.85
N GLU A 202 -26.67 -1.36 -5.00
CA GLU A 202 -26.74 -0.37 -3.90
C GLU A 202 -25.56 -0.48 -2.90
N LEU A 203 -24.79 -1.58 -2.96
CA LEU A 203 -23.56 -1.80 -2.20
C LEU A 203 -22.32 -1.11 -2.83
N SER A 204 -22.36 -0.84 -4.15
CA SER A 204 -21.38 0.02 -4.86
C SER A 204 -21.72 1.52 -4.82
N ALA A 205 -22.68 1.95 -3.98
CA ALA A 205 -23.30 3.27 -4.03
C ALA A 205 -22.51 4.41 -3.35
N GLY A 206 -21.18 4.34 -3.33
CA GLY A 206 -20.34 5.48 -2.95
C GLY A 206 -19.44 5.28 -1.73
N CYS A 207 -18.50 6.22 -1.60
CA CYS A 207 -17.55 6.28 -0.50
C CYS A 207 -18.23 6.73 0.82
N GLY A 208 -17.50 6.63 1.96
CA GLY A 208 -17.95 7.16 3.25
C GLY A 208 -18.90 6.24 4.02
N ARG A 209 -19.14 5.01 3.53
CA ARG A 209 -19.96 4.01 4.20
C ARG A 209 -19.25 3.52 5.47
N GLN A 210 -20.03 3.45 6.55
CA GLN A 210 -19.59 2.82 7.78
C GLN A 210 -19.61 1.30 7.60
N GLY A 211 -18.55 0.65 8.06
CA GLY A 211 -18.39 -0.79 7.98
C GLY A 211 -17.46 -1.30 9.06
N ARG A 212 -17.28 -2.62 9.12
CA ARG A 212 -16.36 -3.26 10.05
C ARG A 212 -15.09 -3.64 9.32
N SER A 213 -13.98 -3.05 9.73
CA SER A 213 -12.65 -3.46 9.29
C SER A 213 -12.44 -4.96 9.49
N LEU A 214 -11.89 -5.61 8.48
CA LEU A 214 -11.51 -7.02 8.50
C LEU A 214 -10.05 -7.22 8.92
N TRP A 215 -9.29 -6.14 9.11
CA TRP A 215 -7.93 -6.20 9.63
C TRP A 215 -7.91 -6.59 11.11
N ALA A 216 -7.15 -7.63 11.45
CA ALA A 216 -7.00 -8.15 12.81
C ALA A 216 -6.35 -7.11 13.74
N ALA A 217 -5.38 -6.35 13.24
CA ALA A 217 -4.86 -5.15 13.87
C ALA A 217 -5.34 -3.94 13.05
N PRO A 218 -5.89 -2.87 13.67
CA PRO A 218 -6.32 -1.70 12.93
C PRO A 218 -5.19 -1.11 12.10
N MET A 219 -5.33 -1.14 10.78
CA MET A 219 -4.48 -0.35 9.88
C MET A 219 -5.04 1.07 9.82
N ALA A 220 -4.24 2.04 10.25
CA ALA A 220 -4.64 3.43 10.19
C ALA A 220 -4.82 3.87 8.73
N TYR A 221 -5.88 4.64 8.47
CA TYR A 221 -6.08 5.25 7.17
C TYR A 221 -5.02 6.34 6.93
N GLU A 222 -4.26 6.20 5.86
CA GLU A 222 -3.23 7.14 5.41
C GLU A 222 -3.69 7.90 4.15
N PRO A 223 -4.24 9.11 4.31
CA PRO A 223 -4.73 9.91 3.17
C PRO A 223 -3.58 10.56 2.39
N ALA A 224 -2.36 10.59 2.95
CA ALA A 224 -1.13 10.95 2.28
C ALA A 224 0.06 10.43 3.11
N ALA A 225 1.22 10.25 2.48
CA ALA A 225 2.43 9.82 3.16
C ALA A 225 3.67 10.58 2.66
N LEU A 226 4.42 11.21 3.57
CA LEU A 226 5.79 11.65 3.34
C LEU A 226 6.72 10.44 3.57
N TYR A 227 6.88 9.63 2.52
CA TYR A 227 7.49 8.31 2.64
C TYR A 227 9.03 8.35 2.58
N ALA A 228 9.63 9.36 1.96
CA ALA A 228 11.07 9.53 1.89
C ALA A 228 11.51 10.99 1.82
N ALA A 229 12.73 11.26 2.26
CA ALA A 229 13.43 12.53 2.09
C ALA A 229 14.95 12.26 2.04
N GLY A 230 15.70 13.14 1.39
CA GLY A 230 17.14 12.95 1.23
C GLY A 230 17.88 14.18 0.75
N PHE A 231 19.21 14.12 0.87
CA PHE A 231 20.13 15.07 0.27
C PHE A 231 20.59 14.62 -1.11
N ALA A 232 20.98 15.58 -1.96
CA ALA A 232 21.60 15.30 -3.24
C ALA A 232 22.49 16.48 -3.69
N SER A 233 23.41 16.20 -4.62
CA SER A 233 24.28 17.21 -5.26
C SER A 233 23.60 17.97 -6.40
N THR A 234 22.47 17.45 -6.89
CA THR A 234 21.61 18.00 -7.94
C THR A 234 20.16 17.60 -7.65
N ILE A 235 19.17 18.28 -8.24
CA ILE A 235 17.78 17.87 -8.11
C ILE A 235 17.62 16.47 -8.73
N PRO A 236 17.23 15.44 -7.96
CA PRO A 236 17.08 14.09 -8.49
C PRO A 236 15.86 14.01 -9.41
N GLY A 237 15.92 13.14 -10.42
CA GLY A 237 14.74 12.78 -11.21
C GLY A 237 13.82 11.82 -10.46
N ALA A 238 12.53 11.78 -10.84
CA ALA A 238 11.55 10.88 -10.22
C ALA A 238 11.98 9.40 -10.27
N GLU A 239 12.50 8.96 -11.40
CA GLU A 239 12.96 7.58 -11.58
C GLU A 239 14.16 7.24 -10.70
N ALA A 240 15.05 8.20 -10.41
CA ALA A 240 16.16 7.99 -9.49
C ALA A 240 15.65 7.76 -8.05
N ILE A 241 14.67 8.54 -7.60
CA ILE A 241 14.05 8.37 -6.28
C ILE A 241 13.30 7.04 -6.17
N LYS A 242 12.51 6.69 -7.19
CA LYS A 242 11.81 5.39 -7.22
C LYS A 242 12.77 4.21 -7.26
N ALA A 243 13.91 4.35 -7.92
CA ALA A 243 14.94 3.32 -7.96
C ALA A 243 15.62 3.15 -6.59
N ASN A 244 16.01 4.26 -5.96
CA ASN A 244 16.67 4.27 -4.66
C ASN A 244 16.45 5.60 -3.93
N ALA A 245 15.60 5.60 -2.90
CA ALA A 245 15.28 6.79 -2.12
C ALA A 245 16.19 6.96 -0.89
N ALA A 246 17.39 6.37 -0.90
CA ALA A 246 18.35 6.55 0.19
C ALA A 246 19.00 7.94 0.14
N SER A 247 19.08 8.61 1.29
CA SER A 247 19.90 9.81 1.45
C SER A 247 21.37 9.40 1.64
N PRO A 248 22.33 10.07 1.00
CA PRO A 248 23.73 9.90 1.34
C PRO A 248 23.98 10.41 2.76
N ALA A 249 24.85 9.72 3.51
CA ALA A 249 25.33 10.19 4.81
C ALA A 249 26.40 11.28 4.68
N GLN A 250 27.11 11.30 3.54
CA GLN A 250 28.19 12.24 3.26
C GLN A 250 28.13 12.68 1.79
N LEU A 251 28.50 13.92 1.53
CA LEU A 251 28.73 14.47 0.20
C LEU A 251 30.06 15.22 0.20
N SER A 252 30.70 15.30 -0.97
CA SER A 252 31.88 16.16 -1.13
C SER A 252 31.49 17.62 -0.89
N ARG A 253 32.35 18.39 -0.24
CA ARG A 253 32.22 19.85 -0.13
C ARG A 253 32.29 20.57 -1.48
N GLU A 254 32.59 19.88 -2.56
CA GLU A 254 32.67 20.41 -3.92
C GLU A 254 31.38 20.19 -4.74
N VAL A 255 30.32 19.66 -4.13
CA VAL A 255 29.05 19.48 -4.83
C VAL A 255 28.53 20.82 -5.37
N PRO A 256 28.04 20.86 -6.63
CA PRO A 256 27.65 22.11 -7.29
C PRO A 256 26.43 22.77 -6.62
N ALA A 257 25.58 21.97 -5.97
CA ALA A 257 24.50 22.44 -5.12
C ALA A 257 24.31 21.48 -3.95
N LEU A 258 23.77 22.00 -2.85
CA LEU A 258 23.21 21.18 -1.78
C LEU A 258 21.69 21.21 -1.92
N VAL A 259 21.11 20.05 -2.22
CA VAL A 259 19.67 19.88 -2.46
C VAL A 259 19.07 19.03 -1.35
N LEU A 260 17.93 19.44 -0.84
CA LEU A 260 17.04 18.66 0.01
C LEU A 260 15.76 18.34 -0.76
N TRP A 261 15.37 17.07 -0.80
CA TRP A 261 14.18 16.60 -1.47
C TRP A 261 13.28 15.78 -0.54
N GLY A 262 12.00 15.71 -0.89
CA GLY A 262 11.00 14.87 -0.24
C GLY A 262 10.09 14.20 -1.27
N ALA A 263 9.71 12.95 -1.02
CA ALA A 263 8.85 12.16 -1.88
C ALA A 263 7.59 11.72 -1.12
N LEU A 264 6.45 11.85 -1.78
CA LEU A 264 5.14 11.76 -1.17
C LEU A 264 4.17 10.91 -1.99
N PHE A 265 3.26 10.24 -1.29
CA PHE A 265 2.10 9.55 -1.86
C PHE A 265 0.81 10.31 -1.54
N GLY A 266 -0.10 10.38 -2.50
CA GLY A 266 -1.48 10.84 -2.29
C GLY A 266 -1.63 12.30 -1.89
N VAL A 267 -0.78 13.19 -2.42
CA VAL A 267 -0.95 14.63 -2.16
C VAL A 267 -2.22 15.14 -2.85
N THR A 268 -2.90 16.08 -2.24
CA THR A 268 -4.13 16.70 -2.76
C THR A 268 -3.98 18.21 -2.86
N ALA A 269 -4.79 18.83 -3.71
CA ALA A 269 -4.86 20.29 -3.78
C ALA A 269 -5.04 20.92 -2.38
N GLY A 270 -4.23 21.94 -2.07
CA GLY A 270 -4.21 22.61 -0.76
C GLY A 270 -3.21 22.04 0.26
N ASP A 271 -2.61 20.87 0.03
CA ASP A 271 -1.52 20.39 0.87
C ASP A 271 -0.34 21.37 0.85
N ARG A 272 0.31 21.52 2.00
CA ARG A 272 1.49 22.38 2.14
C ARG A 272 2.70 21.52 2.42
N ILE A 273 3.74 21.68 1.63
CA ILE A 273 5.00 20.96 1.79
C ILE A 273 6.12 21.95 2.06
N GLN A 274 6.61 21.98 3.29
CA GLN A 274 7.74 22.80 3.68
C GLN A 274 9.05 22.03 3.48
N VAL A 275 10.02 22.67 2.85
CA VAL A 275 11.40 22.18 2.73
C VAL A 275 12.32 23.21 3.39
N ARG A 276 13.01 22.78 4.45
CA ARG A 276 13.96 23.59 5.20
C ARG A 276 15.34 22.95 5.16
N LEU A 277 16.30 23.63 4.53
CA LEU A 277 17.70 23.26 4.45
C LEU A 277 18.51 24.18 5.38
N MET A 278 19.26 23.60 6.30
CA MET A 278 20.04 24.30 7.32
C MET A 278 21.54 24.11 7.07
N GLY A 279 22.30 25.20 7.17
CA GLY A 279 23.76 25.20 7.13
C GLY A 279 24.38 24.54 8.34
N ALA A 280 25.69 24.27 8.28
CA ALA A 280 26.44 23.71 9.41
C ALA A 280 26.49 24.61 10.65
N ASP A 281 26.24 25.91 10.48
CA ASP A 281 26.10 26.91 11.53
C ASP A 281 24.66 27.05 12.06
N GLY A 282 23.72 26.23 11.54
CA GLY A 282 22.30 26.28 11.89
C GLY A 282 21.49 27.34 11.16
N THR A 283 22.09 28.12 10.25
CA THR A 283 21.36 29.12 9.47
C THR A 283 20.47 28.48 8.41
N ASP A 284 19.32 29.09 8.13
CA ASP A 284 18.43 28.63 7.04
C ASP A 284 19.04 29.00 5.68
N LEU A 285 19.51 28.00 4.94
CA LEU A 285 19.94 28.14 3.55
C LEU A 285 18.74 28.17 2.60
N VAL A 286 17.71 27.39 2.94
CA VAL A 286 16.40 27.38 2.28
C VAL A 286 15.33 27.18 3.35
N ASN A 287 14.23 27.92 3.24
CA ASN A 287 13.00 27.66 3.99
C ASN A 287 11.83 28.06 3.10
N GLN A 288 11.24 27.08 2.42
CA GLN A 288 10.20 27.32 1.42
C GLN A 288 9.03 26.37 1.59
N THR A 289 7.83 26.88 1.38
CA THR A 289 6.59 26.09 1.36
C THR A 289 6.04 26.05 -0.06
N THR A 290 5.80 24.84 -0.55
CA THR A 290 5.04 24.59 -1.79
C THR A 290 3.59 24.27 -1.44
N ILE A 291 2.64 24.94 -2.09
CA ILE A 291 1.23 24.57 -2.02
C ILE A 291 0.91 23.68 -3.22
N ILE A 292 0.33 22.51 -2.96
CA ILE A 292 -0.09 21.58 -4.02
C ILE A 292 -1.35 22.13 -4.69
N ASP A 293 -1.35 22.14 -6.02
CA ASP A 293 -2.40 22.72 -6.86
C ASP A 293 -3.42 21.68 -7.35
N ARG A 294 -3.04 20.39 -7.34
CA ARG A 294 -3.88 19.28 -7.80
C ARG A 294 -3.50 17.96 -7.12
N ASP A 295 -4.42 17.03 -7.20
CA ASP A 295 -4.22 15.69 -6.66
C ASP A 295 -3.18 14.90 -7.47
N GLN A 296 -2.28 14.22 -6.76
CA GLN A 296 -1.25 13.38 -7.37
C GLN A 296 -1.01 12.13 -6.52
N ALA A 297 -1.11 10.95 -7.13
CA ALA A 297 -0.76 9.68 -6.47
C ALA A 297 0.70 9.65 -6.00
N TRP A 298 1.61 10.25 -6.77
CA TRP A 298 3.02 10.41 -6.42
C TRP A 298 3.49 11.84 -6.70
N ARG A 299 4.27 12.41 -5.77
CA ARG A 299 4.88 13.74 -5.88
C ARG A 299 6.28 13.75 -5.29
N MET A 300 7.16 14.55 -5.89
CA MET A 300 8.41 14.97 -5.27
C MET A 300 8.46 16.49 -5.17
N VAL A 301 9.03 16.98 -4.07
CA VAL A 301 9.49 18.36 -3.92
C VAL A 301 11.00 18.35 -3.72
N ALA A 302 11.68 19.37 -4.22
CA ALA A 302 13.10 19.53 -4.03
C ALA A 302 13.44 21.02 -4.00
N MET A 303 14.28 21.41 -3.05
CA MET A 303 14.84 22.75 -2.99
C MET A 303 16.34 22.64 -2.77
N GLY A 304 17.10 23.57 -3.34
CA GLY A 304 18.55 23.55 -3.18
C GLY A 304 19.17 24.92 -3.26
N LYS A 305 20.39 25.00 -2.75
CA LYS A 305 21.23 26.19 -2.80
C LYS A 305 22.47 25.86 -3.64
N PRO A 306 22.84 26.70 -4.63
CA PRO A 306 24.10 26.52 -5.34
C PRO A 306 25.28 26.76 -4.41
N ARG A 307 26.42 26.15 -4.72
CA ARG A 307 27.65 26.32 -3.95
C ARG A 307 28.05 27.80 -3.86
N PRO A 308 28.36 28.34 -2.65
CA PRO A 308 28.57 29.78 -2.45
C PRO A 308 29.93 30.32 -2.93
N ALA A 309 30.93 29.47 -3.13
CA ALA A 309 32.28 29.81 -3.62
C ALA A 309 32.99 28.54 -4.16
N ASP A 310 34.28 28.35 -3.86
CA ASP A 310 35.06 27.17 -4.28
C ASP A 310 34.56 25.86 -3.63
N ALA A 311 34.13 25.92 -2.36
CA ALA A 311 33.65 24.77 -1.59
C ALA A 311 32.59 25.18 -0.56
N TRP A 312 31.74 24.23 -0.17
CA TRP A 312 30.92 24.34 1.03
C TRP A 312 31.80 24.34 2.29
N PRO A 313 31.39 25.05 3.37
CA PRO A 313 31.94 24.82 4.70
C PRO A 313 31.85 23.35 5.10
N VAL A 314 32.89 22.84 5.75
CA VAL A 314 32.88 21.48 6.31
C VAL A 314 31.94 21.46 7.52
N GLY A 315 31.14 20.41 7.64
CA GLY A 315 30.29 20.20 8.81
C GLY A 315 29.02 19.43 8.54
N THR A 316 28.19 19.33 9.57
CA THR A 316 26.90 18.65 9.53
C THR A 316 25.81 19.61 9.07
N TYR A 317 25.21 19.36 7.91
CA TYR A 317 24.07 20.11 7.41
C TYR A 317 22.78 19.44 7.81
N GLY A 318 21.76 20.23 8.12
CA GLY A 318 20.46 19.74 8.55
C GLY A 318 19.38 19.92 7.48
N GLY A 319 18.38 19.05 7.48
CA GLY A 319 17.25 19.13 6.56
C GLY A 319 15.95 18.70 7.24
N SER A 320 14.87 19.40 6.93
CA SER A 320 13.51 19.00 7.33
C SER A 320 12.55 19.14 6.16
N VAL A 321 11.77 18.09 5.91
CA VAL A 321 10.61 18.13 5.00
C VAL A 321 9.36 17.88 5.84
N VAL A 322 8.36 18.77 5.70
CA VAL A 322 7.10 18.69 6.45
C VAL A 322 5.94 18.67 5.46
N LEU A 323 5.07 17.67 5.57
CA LEU A 323 3.76 17.65 4.91
C LEU A 323 2.69 18.08 5.92
N GLU A 324 1.95 19.14 5.58
CA GLU A 324 0.80 19.62 6.34
C GLU A 324 -0.47 19.47 5.49
N ARG A 325 -1.48 18.85 6.08
CA ARG A 325 -2.84 18.77 5.54
C ARG A 325 -3.82 19.27 6.59
N ALA A 326 -4.78 20.09 6.18
CA ALA A 326 -5.79 20.64 7.09
C ALA A 326 -6.52 19.52 7.86
N GLY A 327 -6.64 19.67 9.17
CA GLY A 327 -7.29 18.69 10.04
C GLY A 327 -6.47 17.44 10.35
N MET A 328 -5.18 17.41 9.99
CA MET A 328 -4.28 16.29 10.24
C MET A 328 -3.00 16.71 10.96
N ALA A 329 -2.41 15.77 11.71
CA ALA A 329 -1.09 15.95 12.28
C ALA A 329 -0.04 16.05 11.14
N PRO A 330 0.90 17.02 11.22
CA PRO A 330 1.97 17.13 10.24
C PRO A 330 2.86 15.89 10.21
N GLN A 331 3.30 15.49 9.03
CA GLN A 331 4.32 14.45 8.86
C GLN A 331 5.67 15.12 8.63
N THR A 332 6.68 14.74 9.41
CA THR A 332 8.02 15.36 9.34
C THR A 332 9.09 14.30 9.08
N ARG A 333 10.00 14.60 8.15
CA ARG A 333 11.26 13.87 7.98
C ARG A 333 12.40 14.83 8.25
N THR A 334 13.20 14.55 9.28
CA THR A 334 14.42 15.28 9.59
C THR A 334 15.62 14.39 9.31
N LEU A 335 16.66 14.96 8.71
CA LEU A 335 17.87 14.25 8.33
C LEU A 335 19.07 15.19 8.33
N THR A 336 20.27 14.60 8.34
CA THR A 336 21.53 15.32 8.24
C THR A 336 22.41 14.75 7.14
N VAL A 337 23.37 15.55 6.67
CA VAL A 337 24.44 15.12 5.77
C VAL A 337 25.74 15.79 6.17
N GLU A 338 26.83 15.03 6.14
CA GLU A 338 28.17 15.57 6.35
C GLU A 338 28.75 16.09 5.03
N LEU A 339 29.24 17.33 5.01
CA LEU A 339 30.07 17.83 3.91
C LEU A 339 31.54 17.79 4.30
N ARG A 340 32.35 17.08 3.52
CA ARG A 340 33.79 16.87 3.74
C ARG A 340 34.59 17.06 2.46
#